data_AF-A0A7S0NBQ7-F1
#
_entry.id   AF-A0A7S0NBQ7-F1
#
_cell.length_a   1.000
_cell.length_b   1.000
_cell.length_c   1.000
_cell.angle_alpha   90.00
_cell.angle_beta   90.00
_cell.angle_gamma   90.00
#
_symmetry.space_group_name_H-M   'P 1'
#
loop_
_entity.id
_entity.type
_entity.pdbx_description
1 polymer ?
#
loop_
_entity_poly.entity_id
_entity_poly.type
_entity_poly.pdbx_seq_one_letter_code
_entity_poly.pdbx_strand_id
1 'polypeptide(L)'
;AAFIRVIEEAKEAQAAKEKAFEATAWHEVPEDATFKKEATSLGVEPRLLLALNTARLKGLTLSSLLLKGTTLQIAEPPKMLRPEPQQLVNRVVEIDGEDDYRYWYVLTYLADLQWCHVAPLRERGIFGPKPSQAGHGAEGRPKWMLVSEEEGGEIDVGAGRCRMMEAIEMRGTKANADTEEWDIVRRAEDGWEPPSECGKLKKVKRVSLDPTEGPEGPEADLRRCKAAVQQLIKMKQAEIFREPVDWEALGLTDYLTVIATPMDLGTIGARLDAPADSAGVTTASYASALEVAADLGLVWANAQLYNQEGSWVWKEAEKMKAAAEKRMAPLVAAAQA
;
A
#
# COMPACT_ATOMS: atom_id res chain seq x y z
N ALA A 1 -9.26 -12.61 24.78
CA ALA A 1 -9.84 -11.86 25.91
C ALA A 1 -8.99 -10.64 26.31
N ALA A 2 -7.72 -10.80 26.71
CA ALA A 2 -6.87 -9.67 27.10
C ALA A 2 -6.59 -8.66 25.98
N PHE A 3 -6.41 -9.13 24.73
CA PHE A 3 -6.17 -8.25 23.58
C PHE A 3 -7.36 -7.36 23.22
N ILE A 4 -8.58 -7.92 23.21
CA ILE A 4 -9.82 -7.16 22.97
C ILE A 4 -9.96 -6.03 24.00
N ARG A 5 -9.65 -6.33 25.28
CA ARG A 5 -9.67 -5.35 26.36
C ARG A 5 -8.67 -4.20 26.15
N VAL A 6 -7.47 -4.47 25.63
CA VAL A 6 -6.47 -3.40 25.32
C VAL A 6 -6.98 -2.49 24.20
N ILE A 7 -7.62 -3.04 23.17
CA ILE A 7 -8.23 -2.26 22.09
C ILE A 7 -9.38 -1.39 22.64
N GLU A 8 -10.24 -1.96 23.48
CA GLU A 8 -11.35 -1.24 24.10
C GLU A 8 -10.84 -0.11 24.99
N GLU A 9 -9.85 -0.36 25.85
CA GLU A 9 -9.22 0.67 26.70
C GLU A 9 -8.57 1.78 25.85
N ALA A 10 -7.94 1.46 24.72
CA ALA A 10 -7.36 2.44 23.81
C ALA A 10 -8.44 3.29 23.11
N LYS A 11 -9.56 2.67 22.69
CA LYS A 11 -10.71 3.38 22.11
C LYS A 11 -11.38 4.29 23.14
N GLU A 12 -11.53 3.83 24.37
CA GLU A 12 -12.08 4.63 25.47
C GLU A 12 -11.18 5.81 25.82
N ALA A 13 -9.86 5.61 25.89
CA ALA A 13 -8.90 6.68 26.12
C ALA A 13 -8.90 7.72 24.99
N GLN A 14 -9.06 7.28 23.74
CA GLN A 14 -9.20 8.16 22.59
C GLN A 14 -10.50 8.97 22.64
N ALA A 15 -11.63 8.31 22.90
CA ALA A 15 -12.92 8.96 23.08
C ALA A 15 -12.89 9.96 24.25
N ALA A 16 -12.18 9.65 25.33
CA ALA A 16 -11.99 10.55 26.46
C ALA A 16 -11.18 11.80 26.09
N LYS A 17 -10.11 11.64 25.28
CA LYS A 17 -9.32 12.77 24.76
C LYS A 17 -10.13 13.66 23.81
N GLU A 18 -10.93 13.07 22.92
CA GLU A 18 -11.83 13.81 22.03
C GLU A 18 -12.87 14.58 22.84
N LYS A 19 -13.49 13.94 23.83
CA LYS A 19 -14.44 14.60 24.72
C LYS A 19 -13.80 15.72 25.54
N ALA A 20 -12.57 15.54 26.01
CA ALA A 20 -11.83 16.57 26.73
C ALA A 20 -11.42 17.74 25.81
N PHE A 21 -11.05 17.45 24.56
CA PHE A 21 -10.81 18.46 23.54
C PHE A 21 -12.06 19.26 23.25
N GLU A 22 -13.19 18.62 22.93
CA GLU A 22 -14.45 19.33 22.66
C GLU A 22 -14.91 20.18 23.85
N ALA A 23 -14.65 19.75 25.08
CA ALA A 23 -14.97 20.55 26.27
C ALA A 23 -14.10 21.81 26.44
N THR A 24 -12.92 21.87 25.81
CA THR A 24 -11.91 22.93 26.03
C THR A 24 -11.51 23.68 24.76
N ALA A 25 -11.94 23.21 23.58
CA ALA A 25 -11.58 23.75 22.28
C ALA A 25 -12.37 25.00 21.88
N TRP A 26 -13.46 25.30 22.59
CA TRP A 26 -14.41 26.35 22.22
C TRP A 26 -14.47 27.46 23.26
N HIS A 27 -14.44 28.70 22.77
CA HIS A 27 -14.61 29.92 23.56
C HIS A 27 -15.81 30.71 23.06
N GLU A 28 -16.65 31.18 23.97
CA GLU A 28 -17.77 32.06 23.64
C GLU A 28 -17.40 33.51 23.95
N VAL A 29 -17.52 34.38 22.94
CA VAL A 29 -17.19 35.81 23.06
C VAL A 29 -18.15 36.47 24.06
N PRO A 30 -17.65 37.03 25.18
CA PRO A 30 -18.49 37.49 26.29
C PRO A 30 -19.17 38.84 26.03
N GLU A 31 -18.57 39.67 25.18
CA GLU A 31 -19.04 41.02 24.83
C GLU A 31 -18.60 41.39 23.41
N ASP A 32 -19.22 42.42 22.84
CA ASP A 32 -18.89 42.87 21.49
C ASP A 32 -17.45 43.42 21.43
N ALA A 33 -16.56 42.67 20.80
CA ALA A 33 -15.13 42.98 20.74
C ALA A 33 -14.54 42.66 19.36
N THR A 34 -13.43 43.30 19.00
CA THR A 34 -12.73 42.95 17.77
C THR A 34 -11.99 41.63 17.94
N PHE A 35 -11.88 40.85 16.86
CA PHE A 35 -11.19 39.57 16.85
C PHE A 35 -9.77 39.66 17.45
N LYS A 36 -9.03 40.73 17.15
CA LYS A 36 -7.70 40.99 17.72
C LYS A 36 -7.72 41.20 19.23
N LYS A 37 -8.73 41.90 19.76
CA LYS A 37 -8.88 42.10 21.21
C LYS A 37 -9.18 40.78 21.90
N GLU A 38 -10.07 39.98 21.32
CA GLU A 38 -10.42 38.66 21.84
C GLU A 38 -9.24 37.68 21.82
N ALA A 39 -8.45 37.67 20.74
CA ALA A 39 -7.23 36.87 20.70
C ALA A 39 -6.24 37.28 21.82
N THR A 40 -6.15 38.58 22.10
CA THR A 40 -5.27 39.11 23.15
C THR A 40 -5.76 38.73 24.54
N SER A 41 -7.07 38.78 24.81
CA SER A 41 -7.63 38.37 26.12
C SER A 41 -7.46 36.88 26.39
N LEU A 42 -7.50 36.06 25.35
CA LEU A 42 -7.27 34.61 25.41
C LEU A 42 -5.78 34.24 25.48
N GLY A 43 -4.87 35.19 25.28
CA GLY A 43 -3.43 34.91 25.21
C GLY A 43 -3.01 34.08 23.99
N VAL A 44 -3.83 34.05 22.94
CA VAL A 44 -3.57 33.29 21.70
C VAL A 44 -3.06 34.24 20.61
N GLU A 45 -2.11 33.78 19.78
CA GLU A 45 -1.62 34.59 18.67
C GLU A 45 -2.77 34.88 17.67
N PRO A 46 -3.03 36.15 17.31
CA PRO A 46 -4.23 36.50 16.54
C PRO A 46 -4.33 35.85 15.16
N ARG A 47 -3.21 35.54 14.48
CA ARG A 47 -3.24 34.88 13.17
C ARG A 47 -3.53 33.40 13.30
N LEU A 48 -3.03 32.73 14.33
CA LEU A 48 -3.35 31.33 14.65
C LEU A 48 -4.83 31.19 14.97
N LEU A 49 -5.36 32.05 15.84
CA LEU A 49 -6.79 32.04 16.16
C LEU A 49 -7.64 32.33 14.90
N LEU A 50 -7.20 33.25 14.04
CA LEU A 50 -7.87 33.54 12.77
C LEU A 50 -7.84 32.31 11.85
N ALA A 51 -6.70 31.66 11.69
CA ALA A 51 -6.54 30.47 10.86
C ALA A 51 -7.48 29.34 11.30
N LEU A 52 -7.62 29.11 12.61
CA LEU A 52 -8.55 28.11 13.17
C LEU A 52 -10.02 28.38 12.81
N ASN A 53 -10.40 29.65 12.64
CA ASN A 53 -11.81 30.03 12.51
C ASN A 53 -12.24 30.44 11.09
N THR A 54 -11.30 30.73 10.18
CA THR A 54 -11.61 31.22 8.81
C THR A 54 -12.41 30.24 7.96
N ALA A 55 -12.29 28.93 8.19
CA ALA A 55 -13.08 27.92 7.48
C ALA A 55 -14.59 28.03 7.80
N ARG A 56 -14.92 28.31 9.07
CA ARG A 56 -16.31 28.39 9.56
C ARG A 56 -16.87 29.80 9.45
N LEU A 57 -16.06 30.81 9.74
CA LEU A 57 -16.42 32.23 9.71
C LEU A 57 -15.75 32.89 8.49
N LYS A 58 -16.38 32.74 7.32
CA LYS A 58 -15.85 33.27 6.06
C LYS A 58 -15.74 34.80 6.09
N GLY A 59 -14.64 35.34 5.56
CA GLY A 59 -14.40 36.78 5.49
C GLY A 59 -13.95 37.42 6.80
N LEU A 60 -13.64 36.62 7.82
CA LEU A 60 -13.10 37.11 9.08
C LEU A 60 -11.70 37.70 8.88
N THR A 61 -11.45 38.83 9.53
CA THR A 61 -10.17 39.52 9.57
C THR A 61 -9.84 39.88 11.02
N LEU A 62 -8.59 40.28 11.29
CA LEU A 62 -8.19 40.68 12.64
C LEU A 62 -8.99 41.89 13.19
N SER A 63 -9.54 42.71 12.30
CA SER A 63 -10.34 43.89 12.65
C SER A 63 -11.84 43.61 12.67
N SER A 64 -12.28 42.38 12.36
CA SER A 64 -13.69 42.01 12.38
C SER A 64 -14.26 42.14 13.79
N LEU A 65 -15.45 42.76 13.89
CA LEU A 65 -16.21 42.82 15.13
C LEU A 65 -16.91 41.47 15.34
N LEU A 66 -16.64 40.86 16.49
CA LEU A 66 -17.34 39.67 16.97
C LEU A 66 -18.48 40.12 17.86
N LEU A 67 -19.67 39.58 17.62
CA LEU A 67 -20.83 39.82 18.48
C LEU A 67 -20.73 38.92 19.72
N LYS A 68 -21.26 39.39 20.84
CA LYS A 68 -21.49 38.57 22.03
C LYS A 68 -22.20 37.27 21.66
N GLY A 69 -21.68 36.15 22.16
CA GLY A 69 -22.18 34.80 21.87
C GLY A 69 -21.56 34.16 20.62
N THR A 70 -20.68 34.86 19.90
CA THR A 70 -19.91 34.22 18.82
C THR A 70 -18.99 33.16 19.41
N THR A 71 -19.04 31.95 18.87
CA THR A 71 -18.12 30.87 19.29
C THR A 71 -16.84 30.94 18.47
N LEU A 72 -15.70 30.73 19.11
CA LEU A 72 -14.38 30.63 18.47
C LEU A 72 -13.74 29.30 18.85
N GLN A 73 -13.12 28.64 17.88
CA GLN A 73 -12.21 27.53 18.13
C GLN A 73 -10.86 28.09 18.58
N ILE A 74 -10.43 27.73 19.77
CA ILE A 74 -9.20 28.26 20.40
C ILE A 74 -8.04 27.25 20.43
N ALA A 75 -8.31 25.98 20.12
CA ALA A 75 -7.31 24.92 20.07
C ALA A 75 -7.39 24.13 18.76
N GLU A 76 -6.23 23.74 18.24
CA GLU A 76 -6.15 22.77 17.15
C GLU A 76 -6.68 21.41 17.63
N PRO A 77 -7.45 20.68 16.81
CA PRO A 77 -7.82 19.31 17.13
C PRO A 77 -6.55 18.52 17.44
N PRO A 78 -6.56 17.68 18.49
CA PRO A 78 -5.40 16.89 18.84
C PRO A 78 -4.99 16.16 17.57
N LYS A 79 -3.72 16.33 17.16
CA LYS A 79 -3.15 15.50 16.11
C LYS A 79 -3.38 14.08 16.57
N MET A 80 -4.26 13.36 15.86
CA MET A 80 -4.48 11.96 16.13
C MET A 80 -3.10 11.34 16.15
N LEU A 81 -2.65 10.89 17.33
CA LEU A 81 -1.53 9.97 17.45
C LEU A 81 -2.03 8.67 16.85
N ARG A 82 -2.17 8.64 15.52
CA ARG A 82 -1.94 7.41 14.81
C ARG A 82 -0.54 7.00 15.26
N PRO A 83 -0.37 5.82 15.86
CA PRO A 83 0.97 5.26 15.99
C PRO A 83 1.64 5.49 14.64
N GLU A 84 2.84 6.09 14.62
CA GLU A 84 3.69 6.10 13.41
C GLU A 84 3.55 4.70 12.81
N PRO A 85 3.01 4.56 11.59
CA PRO A 85 2.56 3.26 11.11
C PRO A 85 3.75 2.32 11.18
N GLN A 86 3.75 1.42 12.17
CA GLN A 86 4.75 0.35 12.23
C GLN A 86 4.53 -0.41 10.94
N GLN A 87 5.45 -0.28 9.98
CA GLN A 87 5.28 -0.88 8.67
C GLN A 87 5.61 -2.36 8.77
N LEU A 88 4.67 -3.10 9.36
CA LEU A 88 4.76 -4.54 9.61
C LEU A 88 4.39 -5.37 8.38
N VAL A 89 3.84 -4.75 7.33
CA VAL A 89 3.54 -5.45 6.05
C VAL A 89 4.82 -6.07 5.49
N ASN A 90 4.75 -7.36 5.15
CA ASN A 90 5.85 -8.15 4.59
C ASN A 90 7.11 -8.17 5.47
N ARG A 91 6.90 -8.31 6.79
CA ARG A 91 7.99 -8.37 7.77
C ARG A 91 7.97 -9.70 8.52
N VAL A 92 9.16 -10.13 8.92
CA VAL A 92 9.34 -11.21 9.88
C VAL A 92 9.30 -10.63 11.29
N VAL A 93 8.58 -11.28 12.19
CA VAL A 93 8.35 -10.84 13.57
C VAL A 93 8.53 -11.99 14.57
N GLU A 94 8.90 -11.65 15.80
CA GLU A 94 8.81 -12.50 16.99
C GLU A 94 7.56 -12.05 17.78
N ILE A 95 6.73 -12.99 18.24
CA ILE A 95 5.45 -12.66 18.91
C ILE A 95 5.55 -12.91 20.40
N ASP A 96 5.28 -11.88 21.20
CA ASP A 96 5.38 -11.99 22.66
C ASP A 96 4.30 -12.93 23.23
N GLY A 97 4.77 -13.97 23.93
CA GLY A 97 3.92 -14.97 24.59
C GLY A 97 3.42 -16.09 23.67
N GLU A 98 3.97 -16.19 22.45
CA GLU A 98 3.73 -17.30 21.53
C GLU A 98 5.05 -18.06 21.32
N ASP A 99 5.16 -19.28 21.85
CA ASP A 99 6.40 -20.06 21.89
C ASP A 99 6.41 -21.29 20.96
N ASP A 100 5.27 -21.61 20.35
CA ASP A 100 5.14 -22.69 19.37
C ASP A 100 6.03 -22.46 18.13
N TYR A 101 6.24 -21.20 17.75
CA TYR A 101 7.13 -20.82 16.65
C TYR A 101 8.01 -19.64 17.03
N ARG A 102 9.30 -19.76 16.67
CA ARG A 102 10.31 -18.73 16.95
C ARG A 102 10.11 -17.47 16.11
N TYR A 103 9.63 -17.61 14.89
CA TYR A 103 9.46 -16.52 13.94
C TYR A 103 8.16 -16.66 13.17
N TRP A 104 7.60 -15.52 12.81
CA TRP A 104 6.33 -15.38 12.11
C TRP A 104 6.48 -14.39 10.97
N TYR A 105 5.75 -14.59 9.89
CA TYR A 105 5.69 -13.67 8.77
C TYR A 105 4.34 -12.94 8.77
N VAL A 106 4.36 -11.62 8.62
CA VAL A 106 3.15 -10.80 8.57
C VAL A 106 2.60 -10.79 7.14
N LEU A 107 1.53 -11.55 6.92
CA LEU A 107 0.80 -11.63 5.66
C LEU A 107 -0.03 -10.36 5.43
N THR A 108 -0.74 -9.90 6.47
CA THR A 108 -1.58 -8.71 6.41
C THR A 108 -1.36 -7.86 7.65
N TYR A 109 -1.26 -6.54 7.48
CA TYR A 109 -1.26 -5.59 8.58
C TYR A 109 -2.26 -4.47 8.32
N LEU A 110 -3.21 -4.32 9.24
CA LEU A 110 -4.21 -3.26 9.23
C LEU A 110 -3.81 -2.21 10.27
N ALA A 111 -3.21 -1.11 9.78
CA ALA A 111 -2.67 -0.05 10.63
C ALA A 111 -3.73 0.59 11.54
N ASP A 112 -4.95 0.79 11.02
CA ASP A 112 -6.02 1.42 11.79
C ASP A 112 -6.52 0.53 12.94
N LEU A 113 -6.46 -0.79 12.77
CA LEU A 113 -6.89 -1.77 13.77
C LEU A 113 -5.75 -2.28 14.65
N GLN A 114 -4.50 -1.87 14.36
CA GLN A 114 -3.30 -2.40 15.02
C GLN A 114 -3.31 -3.94 15.05
N TRP A 115 -3.64 -4.53 13.91
CA TRP A 115 -3.92 -5.96 13.77
C TRP A 115 -3.05 -6.56 12.66
N CYS A 116 -2.50 -7.74 12.93
CA CYS A 116 -1.70 -8.51 11.99
C CYS A 116 -2.29 -9.91 11.81
N HIS A 117 -2.41 -10.32 10.56
CA HIS A 117 -2.54 -11.73 10.20
C HIS A 117 -1.15 -12.27 9.93
N VAL A 118 -0.76 -13.33 10.64
CA VAL A 118 0.61 -13.84 10.62
C VAL A 118 0.62 -15.35 10.39
N ALA A 119 1.62 -15.81 9.64
CA ALA A 119 1.87 -17.22 9.37
C ALA A 119 3.23 -17.66 9.94
N PRO A 120 3.34 -18.86 10.50
CA PRO A 120 4.56 -19.30 11.18
C PRO A 120 5.68 -19.64 10.20
N LEU A 121 6.93 -19.43 10.62
CA LEU A 121 8.13 -19.82 9.87
C LEU A 121 8.79 -21.03 10.53
N ARG A 122 9.21 -22.00 9.71
CA ARG A 122 9.99 -23.16 10.14
C ARG A 122 11.37 -23.19 9.52
N GLU A 123 12.34 -23.72 10.26
CA GLU A 123 13.69 -23.97 9.74
C GLU A 123 13.65 -25.15 8.76
N ARG A 124 14.19 -24.96 7.55
CA ARG A 124 14.30 -26.02 6.54
C ARG A 124 15.67 -25.99 5.85
N GLY A 125 16.65 -26.57 6.53
CA GLY A 125 18.00 -26.74 6.02
C GLY A 125 18.86 -25.49 6.10
N ILE A 126 19.99 -25.49 5.39
CA ILE A 126 21.01 -24.44 5.45
C ILE A 126 21.32 -23.86 4.06
N PHE A 127 21.66 -22.58 4.01
CA PHE A 127 22.06 -21.88 2.80
C PHE A 127 23.38 -22.41 2.23
N GLY A 128 23.43 -22.59 0.90
CA GLY A 128 24.63 -23.04 0.18
C GLY A 128 25.56 -21.89 -0.24
N PRO A 129 26.64 -22.18 -1.01
CA PRO A 129 27.74 -21.25 -1.29
C PRO A 129 27.43 -19.98 -2.09
N LYS A 130 26.21 -19.83 -2.62
CA LYS A 130 25.72 -18.61 -3.28
C LYS A 130 24.21 -18.49 -3.07
N PRO A 131 23.77 -18.07 -1.88
CA PRO A 131 22.38 -18.23 -1.50
C PRO A 131 21.47 -17.13 -2.03
N SER A 132 22.01 -15.98 -2.46
CA SER A 132 21.23 -14.96 -3.19
C SER A 132 21.89 -14.54 -4.50
N GLN A 133 21.07 -14.18 -5.48
CA GLN A 133 21.54 -13.61 -6.76
C GLN A 133 22.20 -12.24 -6.59
N ALA A 134 21.89 -11.54 -5.48
CA ALA A 134 22.44 -10.23 -5.14
C ALA A 134 23.77 -10.31 -4.38
N GLY A 135 24.32 -11.51 -4.14
CA GLY A 135 25.62 -11.69 -3.48
C GLY A 135 25.58 -11.63 -1.94
N HIS A 136 24.41 -11.85 -1.32
CA HIS A 136 24.29 -11.95 0.14
C HIS A 136 24.97 -13.22 0.66
N GLY A 137 25.91 -13.05 1.60
CA GLY A 137 26.69 -14.13 2.18
C GLY A 137 25.96 -14.81 3.34
N ALA A 138 25.00 -15.68 3.05
CA ALA A 138 24.29 -16.48 4.06
C ALA A 138 24.76 -17.94 4.13
N GLU A 139 25.81 -18.34 3.41
CA GLU A 139 26.28 -19.74 3.38
C GLU A 139 26.45 -20.31 4.81
N GLY A 140 25.87 -21.49 5.04
CA GLY A 140 25.88 -22.18 6.32
C GLY A 140 24.85 -21.71 7.36
N ARG A 141 24.07 -20.65 7.08
CA ARG A 141 23.00 -20.18 7.97
C ARG A 141 21.68 -20.95 7.77
N PRO A 142 20.83 -21.05 8.80
CA PRO A 142 19.53 -21.70 8.70
C PRO A 142 18.60 -20.97 7.74
N LYS A 143 17.87 -21.73 6.93
CA LYS A 143 16.84 -21.23 6.02
C LYS A 143 15.49 -21.25 6.72
N TRP A 144 14.82 -20.11 6.78
CA TRP A 144 13.46 -20.02 7.31
C TRP A 144 12.46 -19.91 6.17
N MET A 145 11.41 -20.72 6.23
CA MET A 145 10.35 -20.74 5.23
C MET A 145 8.98 -20.83 5.88
N LEU A 146 7.97 -20.31 5.20
CA LEU A 146 6.60 -20.36 5.67
C LEU A 146 6.11 -21.81 5.83
N VAL A 147 5.35 -22.01 6.90
CA VAL A 147 4.54 -23.21 7.08
C VAL A 147 3.33 -23.06 6.15
N SER A 148 2.99 -24.12 5.41
CA SER A 148 1.87 -24.08 4.47
C SER A 148 0.52 -23.98 5.20
N GLU A 149 -0.47 -23.32 4.60
CA GLU A 149 -1.84 -23.21 5.13
C GLU A 149 -2.43 -24.58 5.54
N GLU A 150 -2.14 -25.65 4.79
CA GLU A 150 -2.64 -27.00 5.05
C GLU A 150 -2.11 -27.64 6.34
N GLU A 151 -0.93 -27.21 6.81
CA GLU A 151 -0.32 -27.73 8.04
C GLU A 151 -0.89 -27.02 9.29
N GLY A 152 -1.64 -25.92 9.11
CA GLY A 152 -2.30 -25.15 10.16
C GLY A 152 -1.31 -24.38 11.03
N GLY A 153 -1.60 -23.10 11.28
CA GLY A 153 -0.78 -22.29 12.17
C GLY A 153 -0.92 -20.79 12.03
N GLU A 154 -1.67 -20.29 11.05
CA GLU A 154 -1.92 -18.86 10.92
C GLU A 154 -2.75 -18.35 12.10
N ILE A 155 -2.35 -17.19 12.63
CA ILE A 155 -3.01 -16.58 13.76
C ILE A 155 -3.20 -15.09 13.54
N ASP A 156 -4.17 -14.56 14.27
CA ASP A 156 -4.45 -13.13 14.32
C ASP A 156 -3.91 -12.55 15.62
N VAL A 157 -3.02 -11.56 15.50
CA VAL A 157 -2.34 -10.95 16.65
C VAL A 157 -2.38 -9.44 16.59
N GLY A 158 -2.33 -8.82 17.76
CA GLY A 158 -2.12 -7.39 17.85
C GLY A 158 -0.73 -6.99 17.39
N ALA A 159 -0.64 -5.95 16.57
CA ALA A 159 0.63 -5.38 16.11
C ALA A 159 1.58 -5.05 17.27
N GLY A 160 1.05 -4.59 18.41
CA GLY A 160 1.85 -4.32 19.61
C GLY A 160 2.50 -5.55 20.27
N ARG A 161 2.14 -6.77 19.88
CA ARG A 161 2.81 -8.02 20.30
C ARG A 161 3.92 -8.45 19.33
N CYS A 162 4.01 -7.83 18.16
CA CYS A 162 4.94 -8.21 17.11
C CYS A 162 6.24 -7.40 17.24
N ARG A 163 7.34 -8.08 17.54
CA ARG A 163 8.68 -7.48 17.51
C ARG A 163 9.32 -7.71 16.15
N MET A 164 9.65 -6.62 15.44
CA MET A 164 10.22 -6.71 14.09
C MET A 164 11.62 -7.33 14.12
N MET A 165 11.85 -8.28 13.21
CA MET A 165 13.14 -8.92 12.98
C MET A 165 13.80 -8.36 11.72
N GLU A 166 15.13 -8.30 11.69
CA GLU A 166 15.87 -8.04 10.47
C GLU A 166 15.98 -9.35 9.67
N ALA A 167 15.26 -9.42 8.55
CA ALA A 167 15.27 -10.58 7.66
C ALA A 167 15.60 -10.15 6.22
N ILE A 168 16.45 -10.94 5.57
CA ILE A 168 16.87 -10.73 4.19
C ILE A 168 16.23 -11.83 3.34
N GLU A 169 15.44 -11.39 2.36
CA GLU A 169 14.83 -12.28 1.37
C GLU A 169 15.88 -12.70 0.34
N MET A 170 16.03 -14.02 0.14
CA MET A 170 17.18 -14.56 -0.61
C MET A 170 16.91 -14.74 -2.10
N ARG A 171 15.65 -14.92 -2.49
CA ARG A 171 15.27 -15.15 -3.89
C ARG A 171 14.85 -13.88 -4.63
N GLY A 172 14.52 -12.79 -3.93
CA GLY A 172 14.15 -11.51 -4.54
C GLY A 172 12.96 -11.62 -5.51
N THR A 173 12.14 -12.66 -5.32
CA THR A 173 10.98 -13.00 -6.14
C THR A 173 9.75 -12.63 -5.34
N LYS A 174 9.30 -11.39 -5.52
CA LYS A 174 8.15 -10.76 -4.83
C LYS A 174 6.78 -11.38 -5.14
N ALA A 175 6.71 -12.68 -5.43
CA ALA A 175 5.52 -13.31 -6.00
C ALA A 175 4.84 -14.32 -5.07
N ASN A 176 5.55 -14.93 -4.11
CA ASN A 176 4.89 -15.80 -3.13
C ASN A 176 5.78 -16.06 -1.89
N ALA A 177 5.32 -15.60 -0.73
CA ALA A 177 5.96 -15.82 0.57
C ALA A 177 6.14 -17.32 0.90
N ASP A 178 5.25 -18.20 0.43
CA ASP A 178 5.30 -19.66 0.69
C ASP A 178 6.55 -20.34 0.12
N THR A 179 7.19 -19.69 -0.87
CA THR A 179 8.40 -20.20 -1.55
C THR A 179 9.67 -19.43 -1.18
N GLU A 180 9.53 -18.41 -0.34
CA GLU A 180 10.61 -17.52 0.04
C GLU A 180 11.50 -18.15 1.12
N GLU A 181 12.81 -18.01 0.92
CA GLU A 181 13.83 -18.42 1.88
C GLU A 181 14.36 -17.16 2.57
N TRP A 182 14.22 -17.10 3.89
CA TRP A 182 14.60 -15.96 4.70
C TRP A 182 15.88 -16.24 5.49
N ASP A 183 16.86 -15.36 5.38
CA ASP A 183 17.99 -15.27 6.32
C ASP A 183 17.63 -14.25 7.40
N ILE A 184 17.35 -14.72 8.62
CA ILE A 184 16.97 -13.87 9.75
C ILE A 184 18.23 -13.51 10.54
N VAL A 185 18.64 -12.25 10.47
CA VAL A 185 20.01 -11.82 10.80
C VAL A 185 20.16 -11.35 12.24
N ARG A 186 19.14 -10.71 12.87
CA ARG A 186 19.06 -10.35 14.32
C ARG A 186 17.79 -9.53 14.68
N ARG A 187 17.61 -9.23 15.99
CA ARG A 187 16.62 -8.25 16.48
C ARG A 187 17.06 -6.83 16.08
N ALA A 188 16.12 -6.03 15.56
CA ALA A 188 16.39 -4.68 15.06
C ALA A 188 16.88 -3.67 16.12
N GLU A 189 16.88 -4.05 17.41
CA GLU A 189 17.31 -3.20 18.54
C GLU A 189 18.83 -3.23 18.78
N ASP A 190 19.55 -4.21 18.21
CA ASP A 190 21.01 -4.31 18.33
C ASP A 190 21.68 -3.52 17.21
N GLY A 191 21.86 -2.21 17.44
CA GLY A 191 22.36 -1.23 16.49
C GLY A 191 23.52 -1.71 15.60
N TRP A 192 23.28 -1.70 14.30
CA TRP A 192 24.31 -1.89 13.28
C TRP A 192 24.77 -0.53 12.75
N GLU A 193 26.05 -0.21 12.94
CA GLU A 193 26.70 0.83 12.15
C GLU A 193 26.95 0.28 10.73
N PRO A 194 26.49 0.98 9.67
CA PRO A 194 26.71 0.54 8.31
C PRO A 194 28.22 0.45 8.05
N PRO A 195 28.70 -0.54 7.27
CA PRO A 195 30.10 -0.57 6.86
C PRO A 195 30.42 0.75 6.18
N SER A 196 31.40 1.46 6.74
CA SER A 196 31.98 2.66 6.16
C SER A 196 32.71 2.26 4.88
N GLU A 197 31.95 2.14 3.79
CA GLU A 197 32.29 2.42 2.39
C GLU A 197 31.14 1.94 1.50
N CYS A 198 30.10 2.77 1.47
CA CYS A 198 29.23 2.89 0.30
C CYS A 198 30.11 3.40 -0.85
N GLY A 199 30.69 2.46 -1.59
CA GLY A 199 31.31 2.74 -2.88
C GLY A 199 30.25 3.29 -3.80
N LYS A 200 30.23 4.63 -3.95
CA LYS A 200 29.42 5.35 -4.94
C LYS A 200 29.52 4.61 -6.27
N LEU A 201 28.43 3.97 -6.70
CA LEU A 201 28.33 3.38 -8.02
C LEU A 201 28.62 4.51 -9.03
N LYS A 202 29.78 4.42 -9.68
CA LYS A 202 30.10 5.29 -10.82
C LYS A 202 28.99 5.08 -11.84
N LYS A 203 28.35 6.17 -12.24
CA LYS A 203 27.38 6.22 -13.34
C LYS A 203 28.05 5.58 -14.56
N VAL A 204 27.74 4.31 -14.83
CA VAL A 204 28.19 3.64 -16.05
C VAL A 204 27.45 4.34 -17.19
N LYS A 205 28.22 4.96 -18.09
CA LYS A 205 27.72 5.52 -19.35
C LYS A 205 26.96 4.40 -20.04
N ARG A 206 25.67 4.61 -20.34
CA ARG A 206 24.88 3.71 -21.19
C ARG A 206 25.70 3.48 -22.47
N VAL A 207 26.24 2.28 -22.61
CA VAL A 207 26.70 1.80 -23.91
C VAL A 207 25.43 1.59 -24.71
N SER A 208 25.29 2.35 -25.79
CA SER A 208 24.26 2.17 -26.80
C SER A 208 24.42 0.76 -27.37
N LEU A 209 23.55 -0.15 -26.97
CA LEU A 209 23.40 -1.45 -27.63
C LEU A 209 22.35 -1.26 -28.73
N ASP A 210 22.77 -1.58 -29.95
CA ASP A 210 21.95 -1.70 -31.15
C ASP A 210 20.80 -2.71 -30.89
N PRO A 211 19.58 -2.52 -31.44
CA PRO A 211 18.41 -3.31 -31.09
C PRO A 211 18.31 -4.52 -32.00
N THR A 212 18.95 -5.64 -31.65
CA THR A 212 18.61 -6.94 -32.23
C THR A 212 19.00 -8.05 -31.25
N GLU A 213 18.06 -8.98 -31.03
CA GLU A 213 18.23 -10.27 -30.35
C GLU A 213 18.22 -10.29 -28.81
N GLY A 214 17.02 -10.14 -28.24
CA GLY A 214 16.65 -10.78 -26.97
C GLY A 214 16.05 -12.18 -27.23
N PRO A 215 15.84 -13.03 -26.21
CA PRO A 215 15.22 -14.34 -26.41
C PRO A 215 13.85 -14.17 -27.08
N GLU A 216 13.64 -14.86 -28.20
CA GLU A 216 12.42 -14.79 -29.01
C GLU A 216 11.44 -15.89 -28.57
N GLY A 217 10.14 -15.58 -28.55
CA GLY A 217 9.08 -16.54 -28.28
C GLY A 217 8.00 -16.05 -27.30
N PRO A 218 6.91 -16.83 -27.13
CA PRO A 218 5.71 -16.42 -26.39
C PRO A 218 5.99 -16.03 -24.93
N GLU A 219 6.90 -16.73 -24.26
CA GLU A 219 7.25 -16.46 -22.86
C GLU A 219 8.04 -15.15 -22.70
N ALA A 220 8.91 -14.84 -23.66
CA ALA A 220 9.60 -13.56 -23.72
C ALA A 220 8.62 -12.41 -24.01
N ASP A 221 7.63 -12.64 -24.86
CA ASP A 221 6.55 -11.69 -25.12
C ASP A 221 5.70 -11.42 -23.90
N LEU A 222 5.31 -12.45 -23.14
CA LEU A 222 4.58 -12.29 -21.89
C LEU A 222 5.41 -11.55 -20.83
N ARG A 223 6.72 -11.78 -20.76
CA ARG A 223 7.62 -11.00 -19.90
C ARG A 223 7.67 -9.52 -20.31
N ARG A 224 7.66 -9.23 -21.62
CA ARG A 224 7.58 -7.85 -22.14
C ARG A 224 6.20 -7.24 -21.85
N CYS A 225 5.12 -8.01 -21.95
CA CYS A 225 3.76 -7.60 -21.57
C CYS A 225 3.71 -7.23 -20.08
N LYS A 226 4.26 -8.06 -19.19
CA LYS A 226 4.40 -7.77 -17.76
C LYS A 226 5.12 -6.46 -17.52
N ALA A 227 6.25 -6.23 -18.18
CA ALA A 227 6.96 -4.96 -18.08
C ALA A 227 6.12 -3.76 -18.56
N ALA A 228 5.34 -3.93 -19.64
CA ALA A 228 4.44 -2.90 -20.15
C ALA A 228 3.31 -2.57 -19.14
N VAL A 229 2.64 -3.59 -18.60
CA VAL A 229 1.58 -3.44 -17.57
C VAL A 229 2.12 -2.76 -16.32
N GLN A 230 3.30 -3.15 -15.83
CA GLN A 230 3.94 -2.52 -14.69
C GLN A 230 4.29 -1.04 -14.93
N GLN A 231 4.56 -0.65 -16.19
CA GLN A 231 4.75 0.75 -16.54
C GLN A 231 3.44 1.51 -16.62
N LEU A 232 2.33 0.87 -17.02
CA LEU A 232 0.99 1.46 -16.99
C LEU A 232 0.54 1.71 -15.55
N ILE A 233 0.69 0.74 -14.63
CA ILE A 233 0.30 0.87 -13.22
C ILE A 233 0.96 2.08 -12.53
N LYS A 234 2.20 2.40 -12.92
CA LYS A 234 2.97 3.54 -12.37
C LYS A 234 2.51 4.90 -12.88
N MET A 235 1.68 4.96 -13.92
CA MET A 235 1.12 6.21 -14.40
C MET A 235 0.17 6.79 -13.34
N LYS A 236 0.11 8.12 -13.24
CA LYS A 236 -0.80 8.80 -12.30
C LYS A 236 -2.27 8.46 -12.61
N GLN A 237 -2.58 8.39 -13.89
CA GLN A 237 -3.89 8.09 -14.45
C GLN A 237 -4.37 6.67 -14.11
N ALA A 238 -3.45 5.78 -13.73
CA ALA A 238 -3.76 4.39 -13.44
C ALA A 238 -4.44 4.17 -12.09
N GLU A 239 -4.44 5.17 -11.19
CA GLU A 239 -4.88 5.03 -9.79
C GLU A 239 -6.22 4.31 -9.63
N ILE A 240 -7.23 4.70 -10.43
CA ILE A 240 -8.59 4.12 -10.41
C ILE A 240 -8.74 2.79 -11.15
N PHE A 241 -7.66 2.30 -11.78
CA PHE A 241 -7.62 1.07 -12.55
C PHE A 241 -6.66 0.03 -11.96
N ARG A 242 -6.04 0.31 -10.80
CA ARG A 242 -5.04 -0.60 -10.18
C ARG A 242 -5.66 -1.81 -9.51
N GLU A 243 -6.89 -1.67 -9.04
CA GLU A 243 -7.62 -2.66 -8.28
C GLU A 243 -9.03 -2.82 -8.88
N PRO A 244 -9.70 -3.96 -8.63
CA PRO A 244 -11.08 -4.15 -9.02
C PRO A 244 -11.98 -3.02 -8.50
N VAL A 245 -13.00 -2.65 -9.28
CA VAL A 245 -13.96 -1.65 -8.83
C VAL A 245 -14.77 -2.21 -7.67
N ASP A 246 -14.62 -1.61 -6.48
CA ASP A 246 -15.44 -1.89 -5.31
C ASP A 246 -16.80 -1.20 -5.45
N TRP A 247 -17.66 -1.80 -6.27
CA TRP A 247 -18.99 -1.29 -6.59
C TRP A 247 -19.91 -1.27 -5.36
N GLU A 248 -19.68 -2.12 -4.34
CA GLU A 248 -20.44 -2.10 -3.09
C GLU A 248 -20.08 -0.88 -2.24
N ALA A 249 -18.79 -0.63 -2.00
CA ALA A 249 -18.34 0.54 -1.24
C ALA A 249 -18.68 1.86 -1.92
N LEU A 250 -18.72 1.87 -3.26
CA LEU A 250 -19.10 3.03 -4.07
C LEU A 250 -20.63 3.18 -4.23
N GLY A 251 -21.43 2.23 -3.74
CA GLY A 251 -22.90 2.25 -3.84
C GLY A 251 -23.44 2.08 -5.28
N LEU A 252 -22.67 1.47 -6.16
CA LEU A 252 -22.97 1.27 -7.58
C LEU A 252 -23.80 -0.02 -7.79
N THR A 253 -25.10 0.05 -7.48
CA THR A 253 -25.98 -1.13 -7.44
C THR A 253 -26.22 -1.79 -8.80
N ASP A 254 -25.97 -1.10 -9.91
CA ASP A 254 -26.17 -1.59 -11.28
C ASP A 254 -24.85 -1.99 -11.97
N TYR A 255 -23.70 -1.84 -11.31
CA TYR A 255 -22.39 -2.02 -11.95
C TYR A 255 -22.22 -3.39 -12.60
N LEU A 256 -22.50 -4.47 -11.89
CA LEU A 256 -22.42 -5.85 -12.43
C LEU A 256 -23.54 -6.19 -13.42
N THR A 257 -24.59 -5.35 -13.52
CA THR A 257 -25.63 -5.50 -14.55
C THR A 257 -25.19 -4.87 -15.86
N VAL A 258 -24.44 -3.75 -15.80
CA VAL A 258 -23.90 -3.04 -16.96
C VAL A 258 -22.58 -3.64 -17.44
N ILE A 259 -21.70 -4.02 -16.50
CA ILE A 259 -20.37 -4.57 -16.75
C ILE A 259 -20.39 -6.07 -16.56
N ALA A 260 -20.40 -6.80 -17.68
CA ALA A 260 -20.47 -8.26 -17.69
C ALA A 260 -19.20 -8.94 -17.18
N THR A 261 -18.03 -8.40 -17.51
CA THR A 261 -16.73 -8.96 -17.13
C THR A 261 -15.85 -7.86 -16.56
N PRO A 262 -15.87 -7.61 -15.24
CA PRO A 262 -14.98 -6.64 -14.60
C PRO A 262 -13.50 -7.00 -14.84
N MET A 263 -12.65 -5.97 -14.98
CA MET A 263 -11.22 -6.15 -15.17
C MET A 263 -10.46 -4.92 -14.68
N ASP A 264 -9.25 -5.12 -14.19
CA ASP A 264 -8.34 -4.09 -13.69
C ASP A 264 -6.87 -4.48 -13.93
N LEU A 265 -5.95 -3.52 -13.77
CA LEU A 265 -4.52 -3.73 -14.02
C LEU A 265 -3.84 -4.64 -13.00
N GLY A 266 -4.35 -4.68 -11.76
CA GLY A 266 -3.86 -5.57 -10.71
C GLY A 266 -4.14 -7.03 -11.07
N THR A 267 -5.38 -7.33 -11.47
CA THR A 267 -5.80 -8.65 -11.95
C THR A 267 -4.99 -9.10 -13.18
N ILE A 268 -4.79 -8.22 -14.17
CA ILE A 268 -3.94 -8.51 -15.34
C ILE A 268 -2.49 -8.79 -14.91
N GLY A 269 -1.97 -8.00 -13.96
CA GLY A 269 -0.64 -8.21 -13.39
C GLY A 269 -0.51 -9.56 -12.70
N ALA A 270 -1.50 -9.96 -11.89
CA ALA A 270 -1.52 -11.24 -11.21
C ALA A 270 -1.59 -12.42 -12.19
N ARG A 271 -2.39 -12.31 -13.26
CA ARG A 271 -2.48 -13.33 -14.31
C ARG A 271 -1.20 -13.47 -15.13
N LEU A 272 -0.45 -12.39 -15.32
CA LEU A 272 0.89 -12.44 -15.93
C LEU A 272 1.95 -13.07 -15.03
N ASP A 273 1.67 -13.18 -13.73
CA ASP A 273 2.57 -13.73 -12.72
C ASP A 273 2.19 -15.17 -12.34
N ALA A 274 1.03 -15.65 -12.79
CA ALA A 274 0.54 -16.99 -12.56
C ALA A 274 1.39 -18.04 -13.31
N PRO A 275 1.63 -19.22 -12.73
CA PRO A 275 2.31 -20.33 -13.41
C PRO A 275 1.53 -20.83 -14.63
N ALA A 276 2.24 -21.20 -15.70
CA ALA A 276 1.65 -21.66 -16.97
C ALA A 276 0.86 -22.98 -16.85
N ASP A 277 1.13 -23.76 -15.81
CA ASP A 277 0.56 -25.07 -15.47
C ASP A 277 -0.65 -25.00 -14.53
N SER A 278 -1.19 -23.80 -14.30
CA SER A 278 -2.38 -23.52 -13.48
C SER A 278 -3.70 -23.92 -14.16
N ALA A 279 -3.82 -25.17 -14.64
CA ALA A 279 -5.08 -25.69 -15.14
C ALA A 279 -6.04 -25.97 -13.98
N GLY A 280 -7.00 -25.06 -13.74
CA GLY A 280 -8.03 -25.19 -12.70
C GLY A 280 -7.98 -24.16 -11.57
N VAL A 281 -7.06 -23.18 -11.62
CA VAL A 281 -7.01 -22.03 -10.71
C VAL A 281 -7.92 -20.90 -11.23
N THR A 282 -8.48 -20.10 -10.33
CA THR A 282 -9.36 -18.95 -10.65
C THR A 282 -8.67 -17.85 -11.47
N THR A 283 -7.33 -17.85 -11.56
CA THR A 283 -6.49 -16.92 -12.33
C THR A 283 -5.57 -17.70 -13.27
N ALA A 284 -6.09 -18.06 -14.46
CA ALA A 284 -5.29 -18.70 -15.50
C ALA A 284 -4.23 -17.73 -16.08
N SER A 285 -3.02 -18.24 -16.28
CA SER A 285 -1.95 -17.54 -17.01
C SER A 285 -2.38 -17.22 -18.44
N TYR A 286 -1.88 -16.11 -18.97
CA TYR A 286 -2.06 -15.78 -20.38
C TYR A 286 -1.27 -16.73 -21.28
N ALA A 287 -1.87 -17.12 -22.40
CA ALA A 287 -1.20 -17.92 -23.43
C ALA A 287 -0.45 -17.05 -24.46
N SER A 288 -0.85 -15.78 -24.61
CA SER A 288 -0.25 -14.87 -25.60
C SER A 288 -0.40 -13.39 -25.25
N ALA A 289 0.40 -12.54 -25.91
CA ALA A 289 0.28 -11.08 -25.80
C ALA A 289 -1.09 -10.54 -26.27
N LEU A 290 -1.79 -11.30 -27.13
CA LEU A 290 -3.14 -10.94 -27.61
C LEU A 290 -4.17 -10.99 -26.48
N GLU A 291 -4.10 -11.99 -25.61
CA GLU A 291 -5.01 -12.11 -24.47
C GLU A 291 -4.77 -10.99 -23.45
N VAL A 292 -3.51 -10.62 -23.22
CA VAL A 292 -3.16 -9.47 -22.37
C VAL A 292 -3.72 -8.17 -22.96
N ALA A 293 -3.57 -7.98 -24.28
CA ALA A 293 -4.10 -6.81 -24.97
C ALA A 293 -5.64 -6.75 -24.93
N ALA A 294 -6.31 -7.91 -25.00
CA ALA A 294 -7.76 -8.02 -24.87
C ALA A 294 -8.23 -7.57 -23.49
N ASP A 295 -7.61 -8.06 -22.41
CA ASP A 295 -7.99 -7.67 -21.05
C ASP A 295 -7.65 -6.21 -20.76
N LEU A 296 -6.51 -5.70 -21.25
CA LEU A 296 -6.23 -4.25 -21.19
C LEU A 296 -7.32 -3.45 -21.89
N GLY A 297 -7.74 -3.88 -23.08
CA GLY A 297 -8.85 -3.27 -23.81
C GLY A 297 -10.16 -3.30 -23.01
N LEU A 298 -10.42 -4.39 -22.30
CA LEU A 298 -11.60 -4.59 -21.47
C LEU A 298 -11.65 -3.61 -20.28
N VAL A 299 -10.52 -3.33 -19.62
CA VAL A 299 -10.46 -2.30 -18.56
C VAL A 299 -10.98 -0.96 -19.08
N TRP A 300 -10.50 -0.51 -20.24
CA TRP A 300 -10.86 0.79 -20.80
C TRP A 300 -12.29 0.80 -21.33
N ALA A 301 -12.71 -0.29 -22.00
CA ALA A 301 -14.04 -0.42 -22.55
C ALA A 301 -15.11 -0.45 -21.45
N ASN A 302 -14.87 -1.15 -20.34
CA ASN A 302 -15.75 -1.17 -19.18
C ASN A 302 -15.85 0.21 -18.53
N ALA A 303 -14.71 0.88 -18.35
CA ALA A 303 -14.69 2.23 -17.79
C ALA A 303 -15.50 3.21 -18.66
N GLN A 304 -15.38 3.14 -19.98
CA GLN A 304 -16.16 3.97 -20.89
C GLN A 304 -17.63 3.53 -20.94
N LEU A 305 -17.94 2.23 -20.90
CA LEU A 305 -19.33 1.76 -20.93
C LEU A 305 -20.13 2.23 -19.71
N TYR A 306 -19.54 2.17 -18.52
CA TYR A 306 -20.24 2.51 -17.28
C TYR A 306 -20.30 4.03 -17.02
N ASN A 307 -19.25 4.77 -17.40
CA ASN A 307 -19.15 6.20 -17.08
C ASN A 307 -19.65 7.07 -18.22
N GLN A 308 -20.14 8.27 -17.91
CA GLN A 308 -20.59 9.21 -18.95
C GLN A 308 -19.43 9.66 -19.84
N GLU A 309 -19.68 9.80 -21.15
CA GLU A 309 -18.72 10.36 -22.09
C GLU A 309 -18.24 11.76 -21.65
N GLY A 310 -16.93 11.95 -21.65
CA GLY A 310 -16.30 13.21 -21.23
C GLY A 310 -16.16 13.40 -19.71
N SER A 311 -16.66 12.46 -18.89
CA SER A 311 -16.38 12.42 -17.45
C SER A 311 -14.87 12.26 -17.17
N TRP A 312 -14.47 12.48 -15.91
CA TRP A 312 -13.07 12.33 -15.52
C TRP A 312 -12.56 10.90 -15.73
N VAL A 313 -13.31 9.89 -15.27
CA VAL A 313 -12.95 8.46 -15.44
C VAL A 313 -12.84 8.08 -16.91
N TRP A 314 -13.78 8.56 -17.75
CA TRP A 314 -13.73 8.35 -19.21
C TRP A 314 -12.44 8.90 -19.82
N LYS A 315 -12.07 10.13 -19.46
CA LYS A 315 -10.86 10.80 -19.97
C LYS A 315 -9.57 10.15 -19.47
N GLU A 316 -9.55 9.65 -18.24
CA GLU A 316 -8.40 8.87 -17.74
C GLU A 316 -8.29 7.52 -18.48
N ALA A 317 -9.41 6.86 -18.79
CA ALA A 317 -9.43 5.64 -19.60
C ALA A 317 -8.89 5.87 -21.02
N GLU A 318 -9.23 6.99 -21.68
CA GLU A 318 -8.67 7.33 -23.00
C GLU A 318 -7.14 7.50 -22.97
N LYS A 319 -6.61 8.19 -21.96
CA LYS A 319 -5.16 8.38 -21.81
C LYS A 319 -4.44 7.06 -21.55
N MET A 320 -5.03 6.22 -20.71
CA MET A 320 -4.48 4.90 -20.39
C MET A 320 -4.53 3.95 -21.59
N LYS A 321 -5.63 3.96 -22.35
CA LYS A 321 -5.78 3.22 -23.60
C LYS A 321 -4.70 3.58 -24.62
N ALA A 322 -4.51 4.88 -24.90
CA ALA A 322 -3.48 5.33 -25.84
C ALA A 322 -2.06 4.94 -25.39
N ALA A 323 -1.79 5.00 -24.08
CA ALA A 323 -0.51 4.57 -23.53
C ALA A 323 -0.31 3.04 -23.63
N ALA A 324 -1.37 2.26 -23.40
CA ALA A 324 -1.35 0.81 -23.51
C ALA A 324 -1.14 0.37 -24.96
N GLU A 325 -1.89 0.91 -25.91
CA GLU A 325 -1.76 0.62 -27.35
C GLU A 325 -0.33 0.88 -27.83
N LYS A 326 0.26 2.03 -27.48
CA LYS A 326 1.65 2.35 -27.85
C LYS A 326 2.66 1.33 -27.33
N ARG A 327 2.45 0.78 -26.13
CA ARG A 327 3.36 -0.18 -25.49
C ARG A 327 3.16 -1.60 -26.00
N MET A 328 1.92 -1.97 -26.27
CA MET A 328 1.53 -3.32 -26.67
C MET A 328 1.64 -3.54 -28.18
N ALA A 329 1.60 -2.48 -29.01
CA ALA A 329 1.68 -2.57 -30.46
C ALA A 329 2.77 -3.51 -31.01
N PRO A 330 4.06 -3.44 -30.59
CA PRO A 330 5.08 -4.36 -31.10
C PRO A 330 4.85 -5.82 -30.66
N LEU A 331 4.26 -6.04 -29.49
CA LEU A 331 4.01 -7.38 -28.94
C LEU A 331 2.79 -8.03 -29.58
N VAL A 332 1.75 -7.23 -29.83
CA VAL A 332 0.55 -7.65 -30.56
C VAL A 332 0.90 -7.99 -32.01
N ALA A 333 1.70 -7.15 -32.68
CA ALA A 333 2.15 -7.43 -34.03
C ALA A 333 3.01 -8.71 -34.10
N ALA A 334 3.90 -8.92 -33.13
CA ALA A 334 4.70 -10.15 -33.05
C ALA A 334 3.85 -11.41 -32.80
N ALA A 335 2.80 -11.32 -31.97
CA ALA A 335 1.90 -12.45 -31.69
C ALA A 335 0.92 -12.77 -32.83
N GLN A 336 0.77 -11.86 -33.81
CA GLN A 336 -0.08 -12.05 -35.00
C GLN A 336 0.67 -12.56 -36.22
N ALA A 337 2.00 -12.48 -36.21
CA ALA A 337 2.89 -12.92 -37.30
C ALA A 337 3.15 -14.43 -37.22
#